data_AF-A0A7C6DVQ5-F1
#
_entry.id   AF-A0A7C6DVQ5-F1
#
_cell.length_a   1.000
_cell.length_b   1.000
_cell.length_c   1.000
_cell.angle_alpha   90.00
_cell.angle_beta   90.00
_cell.angle_gamma   90.00
#
_symmetry.space_group_name_H-M   'P 1'
#
loop_
_entity.id
_entity.type
_entity.pdbx_description
1 polymer ?
#
loop_
_entity_poly.entity_id
_entity_poly.type
_entity_poly.pdbx_seq_one_letter_code
_entity_poly.pdbx_strand_id
1 'polypeptide(L)'
;MRKEILMPKIPEETLDSIIKDLKAFIEAQIPKDYSVNVQKNIAVCCGSIPLGLTIEVKGAEEEVGKRLLSRIMAEIMDICEKKGIEYPEGEAYNIV
;
A
#
# COMPACT_ATOMS: atom_id res chain seq x y z
N MET A 1 3.49 12.37 0.00
CA MET A 1 4.39 11.28 0.46
C MET A 1 4.09 10.02 -0.34
N ARG A 2 5.11 9.28 -0.76
CA ARG A 2 4.97 8.03 -1.52
C ARG A 2 5.73 6.91 -0.83
N LYS A 3 5.14 5.71 -0.81
CA LYS A 3 5.74 4.49 -0.29
C LYS A 3 5.51 3.34 -1.25
N GLU A 4 6.56 2.56 -1.47
CA GLU A 4 6.51 1.33 -2.26
C GLU A 4 6.74 0.12 -1.35
N ILE A 5 5.95 -0.93 -1.57
CA ILE A 5 6.02 -2.20 -0.87
C ILE A 5 6.20 -3.28 -1.93
N LEU A 6 7.32 -3.98 -1.89
CA LEU A 6 7.66 -5.01 -2.86
C LEU A 6 7.13 -6.37 -2.39
N MET A 7 6.20 -6.95 -3.15
CA MET A 7 5.58 -8.26 -2.91
C MET A 7 5.71 -9.17 -4.16
N PRO A 8 6.92 -9.39 -4.72
CA PRO A 8 7.10 -10.01 -6.04
C PRO A 8 6.74 -11.51 -6.12
N LYS A 9 6.49 -12.16 -4.98
CA LYS A 9 6.10 -13.57 -4.89
C LYS A 9 4.61 -13.76 -4.62
N ILE A 10 3.85 -12.67 -4.51
CA ILE A 10 2.42 -12.72 -4.22
C ILE A 10 1.64 -12.82 -5.53
N PRO A 11 0.72 -13.81 -5.66
CA PRO A 11 -0.14 -13.90 -6.83
C PRO A 11 -0.95 -12.62 -7.05
N GLU A 12 -1.23 -12.29 -8.32
CA GLU A 12 -1.95 -11.05 -8.65
C GLU A 12 -3.34 -10.99 -8.00
N GLU A 13 -4.08 -12.09 -7.96
CA GLU A 13 -5.39 -12.17 -7.33
C GLU A 13 -5.33 -11.91 -5.82
N THR A 14 -4.22 -12.30 -5.19
CA THR A 14 -3.99 -12.06 -3.76
C THR A 14 -3.67 -10.60 -3.52
N LEU A 15 -2.86 -10.00 -4.39
CA LEU A 15 -2.55 -8.57 -4.37
C LEU A 15 -3.81 -7.72 -4.58
N ASP A 16 -4.67 -8.10 -5.51
CA ASP A 16 -5.95 -7.44 -5.75
C ASP A 16 -6.87 -7.52 -4.53
N SER A 17 -6.91 -8.67 -3.85
CA SER A 17 -7.65 -8.80 -2.60
C SER A 17 -7.11 -7.88 -1.51
N ILE A 18 -5.79 -7.75 -1.36
CA ILE A 18 -5.17 -6.83 -0.39
C ILE A 18 -5.56 -5.38 -0.68
N ILE A 19 -5.49 -4.95 -1.95
CA ILE A 19 -5.87 -3.59 -2.37
C ILE A 19 -7.34 -3.32 -2.05
N LYS A 20 -8.22 -4.29 -2.31
CA LYS A 20 -9.65 -4.16 -2.03
C LYS A 20 -9.90 -3.94 -0.54
N ASP A 21 -9.30 -4.75 0.31
CA ASP A 21 -9.45 -4.65 1.77
C ASP A 21 -8.88 -3.32 2.28
N LEU A 22 -7.72 -2.91 1.76
CA LEU A 22 -7.09 -1.64 2.12
C LEU A 22 -7.92 -0.42 1.70
N LYS A 23 -8.54 -0.45 0.52
CA LYS A 23 -9.44 0.62 0.05
C LYS A 23 -10.65 0.78 0.95
N ALA A 24 -11.24 -0.31 1.41
CA ALA A 24 -12.37 -0.26 2.35
C ALA A 24 -11.95 0.38 3.70
N PHE A 25 -10.75 0.05 4.21
CA PHE A 25 -10.20 0.70 5.39
C PHE A 25 -9.99 2.21 5.19
N ILE A 26 -9.39 2.59 4.06
CA ILE A 26 -9.11 3.96 3.64
C ILE A 26 -10.39 4.80 3.57
N GLU A 27 -11.43 4.30 2.92
CA GLU A 27 -12.71 5.01 2.76
C GLU A 27 -13.40 5.28 4.10
N ALA A 28 -13.18 4.44 5.11
CA ALA A 28 -13.75 4.60 6.44
C ALA A 28 -13.00 5.61 7.34
N GLN A 29 -11.71 5.87 7.08
CA GLN A 29 -10.82 6.55 8.03
C GLN A 29 -10.10 7.80 7.52
N ILE A 30 -10.21 8.13 6.24
CA ILE A 30 -9.47 9.28 5.67
C ILE A 30 -10.17 10.61 5.96
N PRO A 31 -9.44 11.60 6.52
CA PRO A 31 -9.95 12.96 6.67
C PRO A 31 -10.17 13.64 5.31
N LYS A 32 -11.16 14.53 5.21
CA LYS A 32 -11.62 15.13 3.94
C LYS A 32 -10.55 15.92 3.16
N ASP A 33 -9.51 16.38 3.84
CA ASP A 33 -8.39 17.15 3.29
C ASP A 33 -7.20 16.28 2.87
N TYR A 34 -7.32 14.96 3.00
CA TYR A 34 -6.33 14.00 2.53
C TYR A 34 -6.89 13.17 1.37
N SER A 35 -5.98 12.78 0.50
CA SER A 35 -6.22 11.76 -0.52
C SER A 35 -5.16 10.68 -0.35
N VAL A 36 -5.62 9.42 -0.41
CA VAL A 36 -4.74 8.26 -0.42
C VAL A 36 -5.02 7.48 -1.68
N ASN A 37 -3.98 7.24 -2.46
CA ASN A 37 -4.04 6.44 -3.68
C ASN A 37 -3.24 5.16 -3.48
N VAL A 38 -3.83 4.03 -3.83
CA VAL A 38 -3.21 2.70 -3.74
C VAL A 38 -3.24 2.07 -5.12
N GLN A 39 -2.06 1.72 -5.63
CA GLN A 39 -1.87 1.19 -6.97
C GLN A 39 -1.03 -0.08 -6.95
N LYS A 40 -1.32 -1.02 -7.86
CA LYS A 40 -0.42 -2.13 -8.15
C LYS A 40 0.86 -1.58 -8.77
N ASN A 41 2.00 -1.97 -8.23
CA ASN A 41 3.27 -1.81 -8.92
C ASN A 41 3.43 -2.99 -9.89
N ILE A 42 3.57 -2.71 -11.18
CA ILE A 42 3.66 -3.71 -12.24
C ILE A 42 4.97 -3.47 -13.00
N ALA A 43 5.85 -4.47 -13.02
CA ALA A 43 6.94 -4.52 -13.97
C ALA A 43 6.41 -5.02 -15.32
N VAL A 44 6.74 -4.29 -16.37
CA VAL A 44 6.48 -4.72 -17.75
C VAL A 44 7.82 -5.15 -18.36
N CYS A 45 8.04 -6.47 -18.42
CA CYS A 45 9.18 -7.06 -19.14
C CYS A 45 8.73 -8.43 -19.66
N CYS A 46 8.53 -8.54 -20.98
CA CYS A 46 7.99 -9.75 -21.64
C CYS A 46 6.69 -10.31 -21.01
N GLY A 47 5.89 -9.45 -20.40
CA GLY A 47 4.70 -9.79 -19.60
C GLY A 47 4.49 -8.77 -18.47
N SER A 48 3.35 -8.89 -17.76
CA SER A 48 3.07 -8.09 -16.55
C SER A 48 3.41 -8.92 -15.32
N ILE A 49 4.37 -8.46 -14.52
CA ILE A 49 4.76 -9.09 -13.26
C ILE A 49 4.34 -8.15 -12.12
N PRO A 50 3.40 -8.56 -11.23
CA PRO A 50 3.08 -7.77 -10.05
C PRO A 50 4.32 -7.70 -9.15
N LEU A 51 4.78 -6.48 -8.89
CA LEU A 51 5.90 -6.22 -7.99
C LEU A 51 5.44 -5.90 -6.57
N GLY A 52 4.17 -5.54 -6.37
CA GLY A 52 3.61 -5.17 -5.07
C GLY A 52 2.73 -3.94 -5.16
N LEU A 53 2.86 -3.01 -4.21
CA LEU A 53 1.95 -1.88 -4.03
C LEU A 53 2.69 -0.55 -3.94
N THR A 54 2.08 0.49 -4.48
CA THR A 54 2.46 1.89 -4.28
C THR A 54 1.33 2.61 -3.54
N ILE A 55 1.70 3.32 -2.48
CA ILE A 55 0.80 4.11 -1.64
C ILE A 55 1.25 5.56 -1.74
N GLU A 56 0.33 6.44 -2.12
CA GLU A 56 0.55 7.89 -2.12
C GLU A 56 -0.42 8.56 -1.19
N VAL A 57 0.10 9.37 -0.27
CA VAL A 57 -0.67 10.22 0.65
C VAL A 57 -0.41 11.67 0.29
N LYS A 58 -1.47 12.44 -0.01
CA LYS A 58 -1.42 13.88 -0.29
C LYS A 58 -2.42 14.60 0.62
N GLY A 59 -2.01 15.68 1.26
CA GLY A 59 -2.86 16.49 2.12
C GLY A 59 -2.14 17.74 2.61
N ALA A 60 -2.83 18.55 3.41
CA ALA A 60 -2.37 19.88 3.79
C ALA A 60 -1.24 19.88 4.82
N GLU A 61 -1.23 18.93 5.78
CA GLU A 61 -0.23 18.85 6.84
C GLU A 61 0.62 17.58 6.73
N GLU A 62 1.95 17.77 6.65
CA GLU A 62 2.90 16.67 6.47
C GLU A 62 2.88 15.67 7.64
N GLU A 63 2.80 16.16 8.89
CA GLU A 63 2.83 15.30 10.09
C GLU A 63 1.57 14.43 10.22
N VAL A 64 0.41 14.96 9.83
CA VAL A 64 -0.82 14.17 9.75
C VAL A 64 -0.71 13.15 8.62
N GLY A 65 -0.15 13.55 7.47
CA GLY A 65 0.16 12.65 6.37
C GLY A 65 1.09 11.49 6.77
N LYS A 66 2.12 11.75 7.57
CA LYS A 66 3.03 10.74 8.12
C LYS A 66 2.29 9.75 9.02
N ARG A 67 1.46 10.24 9.95
CA ARG A 67 0.65 9.39 10.84
C ARG A 67 -0.35 8.54 10.07
N LEU A 68 -0.98 9.13 9.04
CA LEU A 68 -1.90 8.41 8.16
C LEU A 68 -1.17 7.31 7.39
N LEU A 69 0.01 7.60 6.83
CA LEU A 69 0.84 6.60 6.18
C LEU A 69 1.21 5.47 7.14
N SER A 70 1.66 5.77 8.37
CA SER A 70 1.97 4.74 9.37
C SER A 70 0.77 3.84 9.70
N ARG A 71 -0.45 4.40 9.78
CA ARG A 71 -1.67 3.62 9.98
C ARG A 71 -1.98 2.71 8.80
N ILE A 72 -1.83 3.21 7.57
CA ILE A 72 -2.01 2.42 6.35
C ILE A 72 -1.00 1.26 6.31
N MET A 73 0.26 1.50 6.67
CA MET A 73 1.27 0.46 6.74
C MET A 73 0.92 -0.61 7.78
N ALA A 74 0.43 -0.21 8.96
CA ALA A 74 -0.03 -1.14 9.99
C ALA A 74 -1.20 -2.00 9.51
N GLU A 75 -2.16 -1.40 8.82
CA GLU A 75 -3.30 -2.14 8.23
C GLU A 75 -2.84 -3.15 7.19
N ILE A 76 -1.87 -2.81 6.35
CA ILE A 76 -1.33 -3.76 5.36
C ILE A 76 -0.69 -4.96 6.04
N MET A 77 0.07 -4.75 7.12
CA MET A 77 0.65 -5.85 7.89
C MET A 77 -0.43 -6.76 8.47
N ASP A 78 -1.48 -6.20 9.07
CA ASP A 78 -2.62 -6.96 9.61
C ASP A 78 -3.39 -7.72 8.51
N ILE A 79 -3.62 -7.12 7.34
CA ILE A 79 -4.23 -7.80 6.19
C ILE A 79 -3.34 -8.97 5.71
N CYS A 80 -2.01 -8.78 5.65
CA CYS A 80 -1.09 -9.84 5.25
C CYS A 80 -1.10 -11.00 6.27
N GLU A 81 -1.04 -10.70 7.56
CA GLU A 81 -1.10 -11.68 8.64
C GLU A 81 -2.40 -12.50 8.57
N LYS A 82 -3.56 -11.84 8.43
CA LYS A 82 -4.87 -12.49 8.29
C LYS A 82 -4.96 -13.41 7.06
N LYS A 83 -4.19 -13.14 6.01
CA LYS A 83 -4.14 -13.96 4.79
C LYS A 83 -3.03 -15.01 4.81
N GLY A 84 -2.26 -15.12 5.91
CA GLY A 84 -1.12 -16.04 6.01
C GLY A 84 0.04 -15.67 5.08
N ILE A 85 0.16 -14.38 4.74
CA ILE A 85 1.19 -13.83 3.86
C ILE A 85 2.27 -13.22 4.72
N GLU A 86 3.53 -13.62 4.49
CA GLU A 86 4.66 -12.96 5.09
C GLU A 86 4.78 -11.54 4.53
N TYR A 87 4.62 -10.55 5.41
CA TYR A 87 4.84 -9.17 5.03
C TYR A 87 6.32 -8.98 4.72
N PRO A 88 6.68 -8.45 3.54
CA PRO A 88 8.08 -8.24 3.20
C PRO A 88 8.65 -7.14 4.08
N GLU A 89 9.37 -7.54 5.14
CA GLU A 89 10.24 -6.64 5.89
C GLU A 89 11.36 -6.16 4.97
N GLY A 90 11.22 -4.96 4.41
CA GLY A 90 12.33 -4.34 3.69
C GLY A 90 11.91 -3.37 2.59
N GLU A 91 12.23 -2.09 2.79
CA GLU A 91 12.39 -1.06 1.76
C GLU A 91 11.12 -0.74 0.93
N ALA A 92 10.02 -0.16 1.43
CA ALA A 92 9.94 1.10 2.10
C ALA A 92 10.84 2.22 1.53
N TYR A 93 11.03 2.33 0.20
CA TYR A 93 11.69 3.49 -0.39
C TYR A 93 10.82 4.75 -0.24
N ASN A 94 11.38 5.80 0.39
CA ASN A 94 10.81 7.14 0.32
C ASN A 94 11.31 7.76 -0.99
N ILE A 95 10.46 7.82 -2.01
CA ILE A 95 10.78 8.58 -3.22
C ILE A 95 10.34 10.02 -2.95
N VAL A 96 11.32 10.92 -2.84
CA VAL A 96 11.17 12.36 -2.61
C VAL A 96 10.77 13.06 -3.90
#